data_AF-A0AAV5AN89-F1
#
_entry.id   AF-A0AAV5AN89-F1
#
_cell.length_a   1.000
_cell.length_b   1.000
_cell.length_c   1.000
_cell.angle_alpha   90.00
_cell.angle_beta   90.00
_cell.angle_gamma   90.00
#
_symmetry.space_group_name_H-M   'P 1'
#
loop_
_entity.id
_entity.type
_entity.pdbx_description
1 polymer ?
#
loop_
_entity_poly.entity_id
_entity_poly.type
_entity_poly.pdbx_seq_one_letter_code
_entity_poly.pdbx_strand_id
1 'polypeptide(L)'
;MSSKSGYCATWTESELSDYCTHALDRDCNGQCMITGFQTEGNAGIGTVHIFPQEWEEEWIRRGYPSKIIDTAGEEIMGGPTKIDSIQNILTLQLDLCCAWDNYEFGVDPNNNYHITDFIWGNCGISGLHLWLDHIQDSTLRPLDELFTEHFIQCIYRHMKGIGEAGWTDEDITALINGSFNTSGFRAWDTMQGKQLFELVLANRLFYPSISQHGEYSQDSKPTLTEDESK
;
A
#
# COMPACT_ATOMS: atom_id res chain seq x y z
N MET A 1 15.35 4.85 -24.57
CA MET A 1 15.04 4.30 -23.24
C MET A 1 13.77 4.97 -22.79
N SER A 2 12.63 4.32 -23.04
CA SER A 2 11.30 4.88 -22.74
C SER A 2 10.94 4.41 -21.34
N SER A 3 10.87 5.33 -20.37
CA SER A 3 10.24 5.06 -19.09
C SER A 3 8.76 4.77 -19.37
N LYS A 4 8.31 3.55 -19.09
CA LYS A 4 6.88 3.31 -18.90
C LYS A 4 6.64 3.57 -17.42
N SER A 5 6.45 4.85 -17.07
CA SER A 5 5.87 5.18 -15.77
C SER A 5 4.48 4.59 -15.70
N GLY A 6 4.08 4.15 -14.51
CA GLY A 6 2.74 3.67 -14.20
C GLY A 6 1.66 4.52 -14.88
N TYR A 7 0.82 3.85 -15.65
CA TYR A 7 -0.45 4.41 -16.10
C TYR A 7 -1.52 3.40 -15.69
N CYS A 8 -2.39 3.82 -14.77
CA CYS A 8 -3.71 3.25 -14.57
C CYS A 8 -4.47 3.31 -15.90
N ALA A 9 -4.31 2.29 -16.73
CA ALA A 9 -5.08 2.13 -17.95
C ALA A 9 -6.27 1.21 -17.65
N THR A 10 -7.45 1.60 -18.14
CA THR A 10 -8.59 0.71 -18.27
C THR A 10 -8.30 -0.23 -19.44
N TRP A 11 -7.94 -1.48 -19.14
CA TRP A 11 -7.62 -2.46 -20.17
C TRP A 11 -8.89 -3.14 -20.70
N THR A 12 -8.89 -3.48 -21.99
CA THR A 12 -9.78 -4.51 -22.51
C THR A 12 -9.14 -5.89 -22.28
N GLU A 13 -9.93 -6.95 -22.08
CA GLU A 13 -9.41 -8.32 -21.80
C GLU A 13 -8.34 -8.80 -22.81
N SER A 14 -8.37 -8.32 -24.05
CA SER A 14 -7.38 -8.67 -25.09
C SER A 14 -6.03 -7.98 -24.99
N GLU A 15 -5.86 -7.02 -24.07
CA GLU A 15 -4.64 -6.20 -23.92
C GLU A 15 -3.92 -6.42 -22.58
N LEU A 16 -4.49 -7.25 -21.70
CA LEU A 16 -3.87 -7.60 -20.43
C LEU A 16 -2.65 -8.51 -20.68
N SER A 17 -1.54 -8.22 -20.00
CA SER A 17 -0.41 -9.15 -19.94
C SER A 17 -0.85 -10.45 -19.24
N ASP A 18 -0.16 -11.55 -19.56
CA ASP A 18 -0.50 -12.87 -19.02
C ASP A 18 -0.50 -12.91 -17.49
N TYR A 19 0.39 -12.16 -16.84
CA TYR A 19 0.41 -12.06 -15.37
C TYR A 19 -0.79 -11.31 -14.79
N CYS A 20 -1.34 -10.31 -15.51
CA CYS A 20 -2.52 -9.59 -15.07
C CYS A 20 -3.73 -10.52 -15.06
N THR A 21 -3.93 -11.27 -16.14
CA THR A 21 -4.99 -12.28 -16.23
C THR A 21 -4.84 -13.33 -15.13
N HIS A 22 -3.62 -13.81 -14.88
CA HIS A 22 -3.34 -14.74 -13.79
C HIS A 22 -3.77 -14.17 -12.42
N ALA A 23 -3.44 -12.91 -12.12
CA ALA A 23 -3.83 -12.23 -10.89
C ALA A 23 -5.34 -12.09 -10.73
N LEU A 24 -6.03 -11.69 -11.81
CA LEU A 24 -7.48 -11.54 -11.79
C LEU A 24 -8.17 -12.89 -11.54
N ASP A 25 -7.74 -13.97 -12.21
CA ASP A 25 -8.28 -15.33 -12.01
C ASP A 25 -8.06 -15.82 -10.57
N ARG A 26 -6.87 -15.56 -10.01
CA ARG A 26 -6.52 -15.89 -8.62
C ARG A 26 -7.40 -15.13 -7.62
N ASP A 27 -7.74 -13.87 -7.91
CA ASP A 27 -8.53 -12.99 -7.06
C ASP A 27 -10.02 -12.99 -7.39
N CYS A 28 -10.61 -14.19 -7.51
CA CYS A 28 -12.04 -14.41 -7.75
C CYS A 28 -12.59 -13.65 -8.97
N ASN A 29 -11.82 -13.62 -10.06
CA ASN A 29 -12.09 -12.88 -11.29
C ASN A 29 -12.21 -11.38 -11.04
N GLY A 30 -11.13 -10.78 -10.53
CA GLY A 30 -10.98 -9.33 -10.41
C GLY A 30 -11.63 -8.68 -9.20
N GLN A 31 -11.73 -9.39 -8.08
CA GLN A 31 -12.14 -8.79 -6.82
C GLN A 31 -10.96 -8.05 -6.17
N CYS A 32 -11.19 -6.80 -5.77
CA CYS A 32 -10.19 -6.00 -5.06
C CYS A 32 -9.86 -6.62 -3.70
N MET A 33 -8.58 -6.90 -3.46
CA MET A 33 -8.10 -7.56 -2.24
C MET A 33 -8.19 -6.69 -0.98
N ILE A 34 -8.47 -5.40 -1.10
CA ILE A 34 -8.58 -4.47 0.05
C ILE A 34 -10.04 -4.25 0.45
N THR A 35 -10.89 -4.02 -0.53
CA THR A 35 -12.28 -3.55 -0.31
C THR A 35 -13.32 -4.62 -0.64
N GLY A 36 -12.92 -5.71 -1.30
CA GLY A 36 -13.83 -6.70 -1.85
C GLY A 36 -14.64 -6.18 -3.04
N PHE A 37 -14.37 -4.98 -3.55
CA PHE A 37 -15.06 -4.41 -4.70
C PHE A 37 -14.83 -5.26 -5.96
N GLN A 38 -15.90 -5.54 -6.69
CA GLN A 38 -15.87 -6.29 -7.94
C GLN A 38 -16.88 -5.68 -8.91
N THR A 39 -16.56 -5.70 -10.19
CA THR A 39 -17.42 -5.19 -11.26
C THR A 39 -17.61 -6.24 -12.34
N GLU A 40 -18.72 -6.17 -13.06
CA GLU A 40 -18.89 -6.97 -14.26
C GLU A 40 -17.84 -6.55 -15.30
N GLY A 41 -17.01 -7.51 -15.73
CA GLY A 41 -15.97 -7.28 -16.73
C GLY A 41 -14.73 -6.54 -16.24
N ASN A 42 -14.44 -6.54 -14.92
CA ASN A 42 -13.22 -5.98 -14.31
C ASN A 42 -12.99 -4.47 -14.55
N ALA A 43 -14.01 -3.73 -14.99
CA ALA A 43 -13.92 -2.29 -15.15
C ALA A 43 -13.63 -1.62 -13.80
N GLY A 44 -12.57 -0.81 -13.71
CA GLY A 44 -12.18 -0.17 -12.45
C GLY A 44 -11.25 -1.01 -11.56
N ILE A 45 -10.83 -2.19 -12.02
CA ILE A 45 -9.88 -3.06 -11.33
C ILE A 45 -8.54 -3.02 -12.07
N GLY A 46 -7.45 -3.03 -11.32
CA GLY A 46 -6.09 -3.10 -11.82
C GLY A 46 -5.24 -4.06 -11.01
N THR A 47 -4.06 -4.37 -11.52
CA THR A 47 -3.04 -5.15 -10.84
C THR A 47 -1.84 -4.27 -10.56
N VAL A 48 -1.21 -4.48 -9.41
CA VAL A 48 0.02 -3.77 -9.01
C VAL A 48 1.04 -4.76 -8.48
N HIS A 49 2.32 -4.46 -8.67
CA HIS A 49 3.38 -5.20 -8.02
C HIS A 49 3.51 -4.78 -6.54
N ILE A 50 3.79 -5.72 -5.65
CA ILE A 50 4.11 -5.44 -4.25
C ILE A 50 5.52 -4.86 -4.17
N PHE A 51 6.46 -5.52 -4.82
CA PHE A 51 7.80 -5.02 -5.08
C PHE A 51 7.87 -4.48 -6.52
N PRO A 52 8.17 -3.19 -6.72
CA PRO A 52 8.07 -2.55 -8.03
C PRO A 52 8.91 -3.22 -9.14
N GLN A 53 8.32 -3.37 -10.33
CA GLN A 53 8.98 -4.01 -11.47
C GLN A 53 10.21 -3.23 -11.96
N GLU A 54 10.21 -1.90 -11.82
CA GLU A 54 11.31 -1.03 -12.26
C GLU A 54 12.62 -1.30 -11.50
N TRP A 55 12.54 -2.07 -10.42
CA TRP A 55 13.63 -2.37 -9.50
C TRP A 55 14.09 -3.82 -9.58
N GLU A 56 13.95 -4.44 -10.76
CA GLU A 56 14.32 -5.84 -11.01
C GLU A 56 15.77 -6.17 -10.60
N GLU A 57 16.73 -5.25 -10.82
CA GLU A 57 18.12 -5.47 -10.39
C GLU A 57 18.24 -5.65 -8.87
N GLU A 58 17.49 -4.85 -8.10
CA GLU A 58 17.44 -4.92 -6.65
C GLU A 58 16.70 -6.17 -6.19
N TRP A 59 15.63 -6.55 -6.89
CA TRP A 59 14.91 -7.79 -6.67
C TRP A 59 15.83 -9.02 -6.78
N ILE A 60 16.64 -9.06 -7.84
CA ILE A 60 17.66 -10.11 -8.04
C ILE A 60 18.72 -10.05 -6.94
N ARG A 61 19.23 -8.85 -6.61
CA ARG A 61 20.26 -8.65 -5.58
C ARG A 61 19.82 -9.15 -4.21
N ARG A 62 18.54 -8.98 -3.87
CA ARG A 62 17.92 -9.46 -2.61
C ARG A 62 17.58 -10.96 -2.63
N GLY A 63 17.72 -11.62 -3.78
CA GLY A 63 17.52 -13.07 -3.91
C GLY A 63 16.06 -13.50 -3.95
N TYR A 64 15.12 -12.60 -4.22
CA TYR A 64 13.70 -12.92 -4.34
C TYR A 64 13.38 -13.99 -5.40
N PRO A 65 14.04 -14.08 -6.57
CA PRO A 65 13.75 -15.14 -7.54
C PRO A 65 13.82 -16.55 -6.94
N SER A 66 14.69 -16.76 -5.93
CA SER A 66 14.85 -18.05 -5.25
C SER A 66 13.78 -18.34 -4.19
N LYS A 67 13.05 -17.31 -3.74
CA LYS A 67 11.98 -17.40 -2.74
C LYS A 67 10.60 -17.62 -3.36
N ILE A 68 10.44 -17.29 -4.64
CA ILE A 68 9.21 -17.52 -5.39
C ILE A 68 9.01 -19.02 -5.64
N ILE A 69 7.86 -19.52 -5.17
CA ILE A 69 7.39 -20.90 -5.29
C ILE A 69 6.18 -21.03 -6.22
N ASP A 70 5.77 -19.93 -6.86
CA ASP A 70 4.84 -19.93 -7.98
C ASP A 70 5.23 -20.97 -9.04
N THR A 71 4.23 -21.74 -9.46
CA THR A 71 4.38 -22.87 -10.40
C THR A 71 3.94 -22.54 -11.82
N ALA A 72 3.57 -21.29 -12.10
CA ALA A 72 3.25 -20.82 -13.45
C ALA A 72 4.43 -21.01 -14.42
N GLY A 73 4.16 -20.90 -15.72
CA GLY A 73 5.22 -20.88 -16.73
C GLY A 73 6.14 -19.68 -16.54
N GLU A 74 7.45 -19.83 -16.80
CA GLU A 74 8.41 -18.73 -16.68
C GLU A 74 8.02 -17.53 -17.55
N GLU A 75 7.39 -17.75 -18.69
CA GLU A 75 6.88 -16.70 -19.57
C GLU A 75 5.82 -15.80 -18.90
N ILE A 76 5.04 -16.35 -17.98
CA ILE A 76 4.01 -15.61 -17.23
C ILE A 76 4.64 -14.88 -16.05
N MET A 77 5.66 -15.47 -15.41
CA MET A 77 6.30 -14.92 -14.22
C MET A 77 7.32 -13.81 -14.51
N GLY A 78 7.48 -13.36 -15.76
CA GLY A 78 8.49 -12.35 -16.12
C GLY A 78 9.87 -12.97 -16.35
N GLY A 79 9.92 -14.25 -16.73
CA GLY A 79 11.14 -14.97 -17.07
C GLY A 79 11.91 -15.48 -15.85
N PRO A 80 13.24 -15.66 -15.97
CA PRO A 80 14.08 -16.23 -14.91
C PRO A 80 14.12 -15.41 -13.61
N THR A 81 13.78 -14.11 -13.68
CA THR A 81 13.75 -13.22 -12.52
C THR A 81 12.50 -13.43 -11.68
N LYS A 82 11.42 -13.97 -12.27
CA LYS A 82 10.13 -14.20 -11.62
C LYS A 82 9.48 -12.92 -11.05
N ILE A 83 9.83 -11.74 -11.57
CA ILE A 83 9.36 -10.44 -11.06
C ILE A 83 7.84 -10.26 -11.22
N ASP A 84 7.25 -10.85 -12.25
CA ASP A 84 5.81 -10.82 -12.54
C ASP A 84 5.08 -12.04 -11.95
N SER A 85 5.72 -12.78 -11.03
CA SER A 85 5.07 -13.87 -10.31
C SER A 85 3.83 -13.38 -9.57
N ILE A 86 2.81 -14.23 -9.54
CA ILE A 86 1.55 -13.99 -8.82
C ILE A 86 1.77 -13.65 -7.33
N GLN A 87 2.87 -14.12 -6.76
CA GLN A 87 3.24 -13.86 -5.36
C GLN A 87 3.79 -12.45 -5.13
N ASN A 88 4.06 -11.70 -6.20
CA ASN A 88 4.45 -10.29 -6.19
C ASN A 88 3.33 -9.37 -6.72
N ILE A 89 2.12 -9.87 -6.96
CA ILE A 89 1.03 -9.09 -7.56
C ILE A 89 -0.18 -8.99 -6.62
N LEU A 90 -0.81 -7.82 -6.58
CA LEU A 90 -2.11 -7.57 -5.95
C LEU A 90 -3.15 -7.12 -6.98
N THR A 91 -4.40 -7.51 -6.74
CA THR A 91 -5.56 -7.00 -7.48
C THR A 91 -6.26 -5.91 -6.67
N LEU A 92 -6.29 -4.68 -7.18
CA LEU A 92 -6.81 -3.50 -6.49
C LEU A 92 -7.84 -2.73 -7.35
N GLN A 93 -8.59 -1.83 -6.71
CA GLN A 93 -9.32 -0.80 -7.46
C GLN A 93 -8.31 0.18 -8.10
N LEU A 94 -8.62 0.72 -9.27
CA LEU A 94 -7.70 1.60 -10.02
C LEU A 94 -7.27 2.85 -9.25
N ASP A 95 -8.12 3.41 -8.40
CA ASP A 95 -7.78 4.53 -7.52
C ASP A 95 -6.77 4.10 -6.44
N LEU A 96 -6.92 2.90 -5.89
CA LEU A 96 -6.00 2.31 -4.93
C LEU A 96 -4.67 1.88 -5.56
N CYS A 97 -4.64 1.54 -6.86
CA CYS A 97 -3.37 1.27 -7.57
C CYS A 97 -2.43 2.49 -7.50
N CYS A 98 -2.94 3.68 -7.81
CA CYS A 98 -2.16 4.92 -7.73
C CYS A 98 -1.66 5.19 -6.30
N ALA A 99 -2.51 4.98 -5.30
CA ALA A 99 -2.14 5.18 -3.90
C ALA A 99 -1.11 4.14 -3.42
N TRP A 100 -1.20 2.89 -3.91
CA TRP A 100 -0.22 1.84 -3.65
C TRP A 100 1.17 2.20 -4.19
N ASP A 101 1.26 2.56 -5.47
CA ASP A 101 2.54 2.93 -6.11
C ASP A 101 3.16 4.19 -5.49
N ASN A 102 2.33 5.06 -4.91
CA ASN A 102 2.78 6.24 -4.16
C ASN A 102 3.07 5.95 -2.68
N TYR A 103 3.04 4.69 -2.26
CA TYR A 103 3.21 4.23 -0.88
C TYR A 103 2.31 4.97 0.13
N GLU A 104 1.15 5.45 -0.30
CA GLU A 104 0.22 6.23 0.51
C GLU A 104 -0.48 5.39 1.56
N PHE A 105 -0.55 4.07 1.36
CA PHE A 105 -0.98 3.10 2.34
C PHE A 105 -0.14 1.82 2.24
N GLY A 106 -0.14 1.02 3.30
CA GLY A 106 0.59 -0.25 3.35
C GLY A 106 -0.12 -1.32 4.17
N VAL A 107 0.28 -2.58 3.95
CA VAL A 107 -0.25 -3.77 4.62
C VAL A 107 0.81 -4.33 5.56
N ASP A 108 0.48 -4.52 6.84
CA ASP A 108 1.39 -5.15 7.81
C ASP A 108 1.09 -6.65 7.96
N PRO A 109 1.90 -7.55 7.36
CA PRO A 109 1.67 -8.99 7.44
C PRO A 109 1.82 -9.53 8.87
N ASN A 110 2.55 -8.84 9.76
CA ASN A 110 2.74 -9.25 11.15
C ASN A 110 1.58 -8.84 12.06
N ASN A 111 0.69 -7.97 11.58
CA ASN A 111 -0.50 -7.51 12.29
C ASN A 111 -1.76 -7.94 11.54
N ASN A 112 -1.87 -9.25 11.24
CA ASN A 112 -3.03 -9.84 10.57
C ASN A 112 -3.34 -9.19 9.20
N TYR A 113 -2.33 -8.69 8.49
CA TYR A 113 -2.48 -7.92 7.24
C TYR A 113 -3.31 -6.64 7.41
N HIS A 114 -3.19 -5.99 8.56
CA HIS A 114 -3.82 -4.70 8.84
C HIS A 114 -3.33 -3.61 7.88
N ILE A 115 -4.27 -2.81 7.37
CA ILE A 115 -4.02 -1.74 6.41
C ILE A 115 -3.88 -0.41 7.15
N THR A 116 -2.75 0.25 6.91
CA THR A 116 -2.46 1.59 7.46
C THR A 116 -2.44 2.60 6.33
N ASP A 117 -3.28 3.63 6.43
CA ASP A 117 -3.26 4.80 5.56
C ASP A 117 -2.29 5.86 6.13
N PHE A 118 -1.32 6.27 5.33
CA PHE A 118 -0.28 7.23 5.73
C PHE A 118 -0.61 8.67 5.32
N ILE A 119 -1.63 8.87 4.48
CA ILE A 119 -2.14 10.19 4.10
C ILE A 119 -3.59 10.37 4.56
N TRP A 120 -4.10 11.60 4.43
CA TRP A 120 -5.54 11.85 4.55
C TRP A 120 -6.11 11.89 3.14
N GLY A 121 -6.85 10.86 2.74
CA GLY A 121 -7.43 10.83 1.39
C GLY A 121 -7.95 9.47 0.94
N ASN A 122 -7.38 8.37 1.44
CA ASN A 122 -7.84 7.02 1.10
C ASN A 122 -9.00 6.58 2.01
N CYS A 123 -9.98 7.48 2.16
CA CYS A 123 -11.11 7.34 3.07
C CYS A 123 -11.76 5.96 2.91
N GLY A 124 -11.67 5.13 3.96
CA GLY A 124 -12.38 3.85 4.04
C GLY A 124 -11.50 2.60 4.02
N ILE A 125 -10.19 2.70 3.73
CA ILE A 125 -9.30 1.52 3.76
C ILE A 125 -8.53 1.35 5.08
N SER A 126 -8.31 2.44 5.82
CA SER A 126 -7.60 2.39 7.10
C SER A 126 -8.34 1.52 8.11
N GLY A 127 -7.63 0.58 8.74
CA GLY A 127 -8.22 -0.38 9.68
C GLY A 127 -8.85 -1.62 9.03
N LEU A 128 -8.91 -1.68 7.70
CA LEU A 128 -9.25 -2.92 6.99
C LEU A 128 -8.08 -3.92 7.06
N HIS A 129 -8.36 -5.14 6.62
CA HIS A 129 -7.36 -6.20 6.51
C HIS A 129 -7.33 -6.70 5.07
N LEU A 130 -6.15 -7.02 4.56
CA LEU A 130 -6.01 -7.60 3.23
C LEU A 130 -6.76 -8.94 3.16
N TRP A 131 -7.60 -9.08 2.15
CA TRP A 131 -8.37 -10.28 1.91
C TRP A 131 -7.52 -11.36 1.24
N LEU A 132 -7.25 -12.44 1.98
CA LEU A 132 -6.45 -13.58 1.53
C LEU A 132 -7.15 -14.93 1.77
N ASP A 133 -8.37 -14.93 2.33
CA ASP A 133 -9.06 -16.15 2.75
C ASP A 133 -9.40 -17.09 1.58
N HIS A 134 -9.56 -16.55 0.37
CA HIS A 134 -9.79 -17.33 -0.84
C HIS A 134 -8.52 -18.04 -1.34
N ILE A 135 -7.32 -17.62 -0.92
CA ILE A 135 -6.04 -18.15 -1.40
C ILE A 135 -5.47 -19.15 -0.39
N GLN A 136 -5.88 -20.40 -0.52
CA GLN A 136 -5.40 -21.51 0.31
C GLN A 136 -4.08 -22.12 -0.19
N ASP A 137 -3.79 -21.99 -1.49
CA ASP A 137 -2.54 -22.48 -2.09
C ASP A 137 -1.40 -21.51 -1.82
N SER A 138 -0.35 -21.99 -1.14
CA SER A 138 0.84 -21.20 -0.82
C SER A 138 1.61 -20.74 -2.06
N THR A 139 1.51 -21.45 -3.18
CA THR A 139 2.18 -21.08 -4.45
C THR A 139 1.54 -19.85 -5.10
N LEU A 140 0.28 -19.56 -4.77
CA LEU A 140 -0.49 -18.44 -5.30
C LEU A 140 -0.58 -17.25 -4.32
N ARG A 141 -0.22 -17.48 -3.06
CA ARG A 141 -0.30 -16.48 -1.99
C ARG A 141 0.82 -15.46 -2.15
N PRO A 142 0.51 -14.15 -2.09
CA PRO A 142 1.53 -13.11 -2.03
C PRO A 142 2.53 -13.33 -0.91
N LEU A 143 3.80 -13.01 -1.15
CA LEU A 143 4.88 -13.29 -0.21
C LEU A 143 4.92 -12.21 0.90
N ASP A 144 4.81 -12.64 2.16
CA ASP A 144 4.78 -11.75 3.34
C ASP A 144 6.00 -10.82 3.44
N GLU A 145 7.18 -11.29 3.00
CA GLU A 145 8.39 -10.48 2.99
C GLU A 145 8.26 -9.26 2.06
N LEU A 146 7.55 -9.39 0.94
CA LEU A 146 7.33 -8.27 0.02
C LEU A 146 6.41 -7.22 0.63
N PHE A 147 5.36 -7.64 1.36
CA PHE A 147 4.54 -6.69 2.12
C PHE A 147 5.34 -5.99 3.20
N THR A 148 6.22 -6.72 3.90
CA THR A 148 7.09 -6.13 4.92
C THR A 148 7.96 -5.01 4.31
N GLU A 149 8.58 -5.26 3.17
CA GLU A 149 9.36 -4.24 2.46
C GLU A 149 8.49 -3.05 2.01
N HIS A 150 7.35 -3.30 1.36
CA HIS A 150 6.45 -2.23 0.92
C HIS A 150 6.00 -1.36 2.10
N PHE A 151 5.59 -1.99 3.20
CA PHE A 151 5.17 -1.29 4.42
C PHE A 151 6.29 -0.41 5.01
N ILE A 152 7.52 -0.92 5.01
CA ILE A 152 8.70 -0.14 5.42
C ILE A 152 8.91 1.06 4.49
N GLN A 153 8.74 0.90 3.18
CA GLN A 153 8.82 2.01 2.22
C GLN A 153 7.71 3.05 2.44
N CYS A 154 6.47 2.62 2.75
CA CYS A 154 5.38 3.53 3.13
C CYS A 154 5.71 4.36 4.36
N ILE A 155 6.22 3.70 5.41
CA ILE A 155 6.68 4.36 6.64
C ILE A 155 7.72 5.43 6.28
N TYR A 156 8.78 5.04 5.58
CA TYR A 156 9.86 5.95 5.24
C TYR A 156 9.42 7.12 4.35
N ARG A 157 8.60 6.87 3.32
CA ARG A 157 8.06 7.94 2.45
C ARG A 157 7.23 8.96 3.21
N HIS A 158 6.62 8.58 4.33
CA HIS A 158 5.81 9.50 5.11
C HIS A 158 6.54 10.06 6.34
N MET A 159 7.76 9.60 6.62
CA MET A 159 8.61 10.07 7.69
C MET A 159 9.44 11.30 7.31
N LYS A 160 8.80 12.47 7.24
CA LYS A 160 9.54 13.74 7.35
C LYS A 160 9.20 14.50 8.62
N GLY A 161 10.22 15.13 9.18
CA GLY A 161 10.06 16.07 10.30
C GLY A 161 9.32 17.32 9.85
N ILE A 162 8.64 17.99 10.78
CA ILE A 162 7.96 19.26 10.52
C ILE A 162 8.98 20.28 9.99
N GLY A 163 8.72 20.85 8.80
CA GLY A 163 9.53 21.93 8.21
C GLY A 163 10.51 21.52 7.10
N GLU A 164 10.50 20.26 6.66
CA GLU A 164 11.40 19.78 5.61
C GLU A 164 10.79 19.79 4.21
N ALA A 165 11.66 19.91 3.20
CA ALA A 165 11.27 19.83 1.79
C ALA A 165 10.73 18.43 1.45
N GLY A 166 9.85 18.33 0.44
CA GLY A 166 9.36 17.05 -0.09
C GLY A 166 10.52 16.13 -0.52
N TRP A 167 10.26 14.83 -0.61
CA TRP A 167 11.26 13.87 -1.12
C TRP A 167 11.62 14.20 -2.56
N THR A 168 12.91 14.11 -2.89
CA THR A 168 13.35 14.10 -4.29
C THR A 168 13.37 12.68 -4.83
N ASP A 169 13.44 12.53 -6.15
CA ASP A 169 13.54 11.22 -6.79
C ASP A 169 14.80 10.46 -6.35
N GLU A 170 15.89 11.17 -6.05
CA GLU A 170 17.12 10.59 -5.50
C GLU A 170 16.93 10.05 -4.08
N ASP A 171 16.16 10.74 -3.23
CA ASP A 171 15.87 10.26 -1.88
C ASP A 171 15.05 8.98 -1.91
N ILE A 172 14.02 8.94 -2.77
CA ILE A 172 13.20 7.74 -3.01
C ILE A 172 14.07 6.61 -3.55
N THR A 173 15.01 6.93 -4.45
CA THR A 173 15.91 5.94 -5.02
C THR A 173 16.83 5.33 -3.96
N ALA A 174 17.38 6.16 -3.08
CA ALA A 174 18.20 5.72 -1.95
C ALA A 174 17.40 4.89 -0.93
N LEU A 175 16.10 5.13 -0.82
CA LEU A 175 15.21 4.37 0.05
C LEU A 175 15.02 2.94 -0.39
N ILE A 176 14.82 2.73 -1.68
CA ILE A 176 14.49 1.42 -2.23
C ILE A 176 15.76 0.55 -2.34
N ASN A 177 16.90 1.13 -2.72
CA ASN A 177 18.19 0.42 -2.79
C ASN A 177 18.83 0.16 -1.40
N GLY A 178 18.21 0.64 -0.31
CA GLY A 178 18.71 0.51 1.05
C GLY A 178 19.95 1.37 1.35
N SER A 179 20.28 2.34 0.50
CA SER A 179 21.37 3.31 0.71
C SER A 179 20.89 4.62 1.34
N PHE A 180 19.66 4.63 1.88
CA PHE A 180 19.05 5.81 2.46
C PHE A 180 19.83 6.25 3.69
N ASN A 181 20.41 7.44 3.59
CA ASN A 181 21.25 7.97 4.64
C ASN A 181 20.41 8.79 5.63
N THR A 182 20.10 8.20 6.78
CA THR A 182 19.43 8.89 7.89
C THR A 182 20.30 9.97 8.56
N SER A 183 21.61 10.03 8.26
CA SER A 183 22.54 11.02 8.84
C SER A 183 22.42 12.43 8.26
N GLY A 184 21.65 12.63 7.18
CA GLY A 184 21.34 13.98 6.65
C GLY A 184 20.38 14.77 7.55
N PHE A 185 19.77 14.08 8.50
CA PHE A 185 18.60 14.52 9.24
C PHE A 185 19.05 14.91 10.65
N ARG A 186 19.51 16.16 10.82
CA ARG A 186 20.10 16.65 12.10
C ARG A 186 19.25 16.38 13.34
N ALA A 187 17.93 16.22 13.20
CA ALA A 187 17.04 15.86 14.29
C ALA A 187 17.32 14.44 14.84
N TRP A 188 17.70 13.46 14.01
CA TRP A 188 17.74 12.04 14.34
C TRP A 188 18.97 11.63 15.15
N ASP A 189 20.03 12.45 15.11
CA ASP A 189 21.20 12.30 15.97
C ASP A 189 20.93 12.75 17.41
N THR A 190 19.81 13.43 17.66
CA THR A 190 19.43 13.87 19.00
C THR A 190 18.48 12.88 19.66
N MET A 191 18.59 12.70 20.98
CA MET A 191 17.67 11.86 21.76
C MET A 191 16.22 12.34 21.63
N GLN A 192 16.03 13.66 21.53
CA GLN A 192 14.74 14.30 21.36
C GLN A 192 14.13 14.00 20.00
N GLY A 193 14.93 13.99 18.93
CA GLY A 193 14.43 13.61 17.60
C GLY A 193 14.08 12.13 17.51
N LYS A 194 14.80 11.24 18.20
CA LYS A 194 14.43 9.81 18.32
C LYS A 194 13.12 9.60 19.09
N GLN A 195 12.91 10.33 20.19
CA GLN A 195 11.65 10.29 20.95
C GLN A 195 10.47 10.89 20.16
N LEU A 196 10.71 11.99 19.44
CA LEU A 196 9.70 12.58 18.55
C LEU A 196 9.37 11.64 17.39
N PHE A 197 10.38 10.95 16.85
CA PHE A 197 10.22 9.91 15.84
C PHE A 197 9.36 8.76 16.35
N GLU A 198 9.67 8.19 17.52
CA GLU A 198 8.85 7.15 18.17
C GLU A 198 7.43 7.64 18.44
N LEU A 199 7.24 8.89 18.87
CA LEU A 199 5.93 9.47 19.13
C LEU A 199 5.11 9.67 17.85
N VAL A 200 5.72 10.20 16.78
CA VAL A 200 5.04 10.42 15.49
C VAL A 200 4.72 9.09 14.83
N LEU A 201 5.63 8.11 14.89
CA LEU A 201 5.39 6.73 14.49
C LEU A 201 4.20 6.16 15.25
N ALA A 202 4.24 6.22 16.58
CA ALA A 202 3.18 5.65 17.39
C ALA A 202 1.84 6.32 17.13
N ASN A 203 1.82 7.64 16.89
CA ASN A 203 0.61 8.35 16.56
C ASN A 203 0.04 7.91 15.19
N ARG A 204 0.89 7.73 14.18
CA ARG A 204 0.41 7.35 12.85
C ARG A 204 0.07 5.87 12.73
N LEU A 205 0.82 5.00 13.40
CA LEU A 205 0.62 3.55 13.36
C LEU A 205 -0.51 3.07 14.29
N PHE A 206 -0.71 3.73 15.44
CA PHE A 206 -1.61 3.21 16.49
C PHE A 206 -2.76 4.15 16.88
N TYR A 207 -2.78 5.40 16.41
CA TYR A 207 -3.82 6.38 16.79
C TYR A 207 -5.04 6.53 15.85
N PRO A 208 -5.18 5.88 14.67
CA PRO A 208 -6.42 6.00 13.88
C PRO A 208 -7.70 5.41 14.52
N SER A 209 -7.66 4.83 15.72
CA SER A 209 -8.83 4.17 16.34
C SER A 209 -9.68 5.03 17.28
N ILE A 210 -9.34 6.31 17.53
CA ILE A 210 -10.07 7.12 18.55
C ILE A 210 -11.08 8.12 17.95
N SER A 211 -11.15 8.31 16.63
CA SER A 211 -12.06 9.30 16.03
C SER A 211 -13.41 8.76 15.54
N GLN A 212 -13.70 7.46 15.65
CA GLN A 212 -14.95 6.88 15.13
C GLN A 212 -16.05 6.59 16.18
N HIS A 213 -15.86 6.99 17.44
CA HIS A 213 -16.95 7.01 18.44
C HIS A 213 -17.14 8.41 19.02
N GLY A 214 -17.53 9.35 18.16
CA GLY A 214 -18.20 10.58 18.55
C GLY A 214 -19.61 10.56 17.99
N GLU A 215 -20.54 10.00 18.75
CA GLU A 215 -21.96 9.89 18.41
C GLU A 215 -22.54 11.22 17.91
N TYR A 216 -23.20 11.14 16.76
CA TYR A 216 -24.30 12.03 16.42
C TYR A 216 -25.36 11.91 17.51
N SER A 217 -25.40 12.85 18.45
CA SER A 217 -26.57 13.08 19.28
C SER A 217 -27.19 14.41 18.85
N GLN A 218 -28.15 14.32 17.93
CA GLN A 218 -29.21 15.31 17.83
C GLN A 218 -30.03 15.21 19.12
N ASP A 219 -29.96 16.22 19.98
CA ASP A 219 -31.12 16.84 20.65
C ASP A 219 -30.69 17.66 21.86
N SER A 220 -30.77 18.99 21.71
CA SER A 220 -31.42 19.90 22.65
C SER A 220 -31.16 21.35 22.22
N LYS A 221 -32.09 21.86 21.41
CA LYS A 221 -32.22 23.28 21.13
C LYS A 221 -32.58 24.00 22.44
N PRO A 222 -31.85 25.03 22.90
CA PRO A 222 -32.32 25.83 24.02
C PRO A 222 -33.47 26.70 23.54
N THR A 223 -34.66 26.41 24.05
CA THR A 223 -35.85 27.26 23.94
C THR A 223 -35.56 28.57 24.67
N LEU A 224 -35.38 29.65 23.92
CA LEU A 224 -35.47 31.00 24.46
C LEU A 224 -36.94 31.26 24.78
N THR A 225 -37.30 31.21 26.06
CA THR A 225 -38.55 31.78 26.55
C THR A 225 -38.38 33.29 26.55
N GLU A 226 -39.03 33.96 25.60
CA GLU A 226 -39.55 35.30 25.82
C GLU A 226 -40.56 35.20 26.98
N ASP A 227 -40.36 35.97 28.04
CA ASP A 227 -41.49 36.46 28.81
C ASP A 227 -41.20 37.85 29.35
N GLU A 228 -42.17 38.71 29.08
CA GLU A 228 -42.17 40.14 29.31
C GLU A 228 -42.50 40.49 30.76
N SER A 229 -42.08 41.70 31.16
CA SER A 229 -42.79 42.60 32.08
C SER A 229 -42.82 42.30 33.59
N LYS A 230 -42.00 43.06 34.33
CA LYS A 230 -42.51 44.13 35.21
C LYS A 230 -41.42 45.13 35.61
#